data_AF-A0A7C2C122-F1
#
_entry.id   AF-A0A7C2C122-F1
#
_cell.length_a   1.000
_cell.length_b   1.000
_cell.length_c   1.000
_cell.angle_alpha   90.00
_cell.angle_beta   90.00
_cell.angle_gamma   90.00
#
_symmetry.space_group_name_H-M   'P 1'
#
loop_
_entity.id
_entity.type
_entity.pdbx_description
1 polymer ?
#
loop_
_entity_poly.entity_id
_entity_poly.type
_entity_poly.pdbx_seq_one_letter_code
_entity_poly.pdbx_strand_id
1 'polypeptide(L)' 'MLEVLVSLERSLTEEERRALKEEAEAIFQEVLGTAKGRLRVFVLEEGREEGDGG' A
#
# COMPACT_ATOMS: atom_id res chain seq x y z
N MET A 1 -9.12 11.80 8.06
CA MET A 1 -8.99 10.53 7.31
C MET A 1 -7.74 10.65 6.48
N LEU A 2 -6.84 9.67 6.53
CA LEU A 2 -5.56 9.73 5.82
C LEU A 2 -5.53 8.67 4.73
N GLU A 3 -5.00 9.04 3.57
CA GLU A 3 -4.91 8.19 2.39
C GLU A 3 -3.45 8.11 1.97
N VAL A 4 -2.95 6.89 1.79
CA VAL A 4 -1.57 6.61 1.39
C VAL A 4 -1.62 5.81 0.11
N LEU A 5 -0.93 6.29 -0.92
CA LEU A 5 -0.71 5.57 -2.17
C LEU A 5 0.73 5.04 -2.19
N VAL A 6 0.87 3.73 -2.34
CA VAL A 6 2.15 3.06 -2.50
C VAL A 6 2.23 2.57 -3.93
N SER A 7 3.17 3.11 -4.71
CA SER A 7 3.46 2.63 -6.06
C SER A 7 4.64 1.67 -6.00
N LEU A 8 4.48 0.49 -6.61
CA LEU A 8 5.48 -0.58 -6.62
C LEU A 8 5.65 -1.11 -8.04
N GLU A 9 6.90 -1.31 -8.45
CA GLU A 9 7.28 -1.92 -9.74
C GLU A 9 7.06 -3.45 -9.78
N ARG A 10 6.62 -4.04 -8.68
CA ARG A 10 6.35 -5.48 -8.56
C ARG A 10 4.99 -5.72 -7.96
N SER A 11 4.36 -6.81 -8.37
CA SER A 11 3.14 -7.30 -7.73
C SER A 11 3.45 -7.89 -6.35
N LEU A 12 2.59 -7.60 -5.39
CA LEU A 12 2.59 -8.18 -4.06
C LEU A 12 1.68 -9.40 -4.01
N THR A 13 2.13 -10.42 -3.28
CA THR A 13 1.25 -11.50 -2.82
C THR A 13 0.19 -10.96 -1.87
N GLU A 14 -0.90 -11.72 -1.65
CA GLU A 14 -1.93 -11.32 -0.68
C GLU A 14 -1.39 -11.15 0.74
N GLU A 15 -0.45 -12.02 1.14
CA GLU A 15 0.23 -11.94 2.44
C GLU A 15 1.08 -10.66 2.56
N GLU A 16 1.88 -10.33 1.54
CA GLU A 16 2.67 -9.10 1.52
C GLU A 16 1.78 -7.85 1.55
N ARG A 17 0.66 -7.85 0.81
CA ARG A 17 -0.28 -6.73 0.81
C ARG A 17 -0.94 -6.55 2.18
N ARG A 18 -1.26 -7.65 2.85
CA ARG A 18 -1.82 -7.62 4.20
C ARG A 18 -0.79 -7.08 5.21
N ALA A 19 0.43 -7.60 5.19
CA ALA A 19 1.50 -7.15 6.07
C ALA A 19 1.78 -5.65 5.89
N LEU A 20 1.85 -5.17 4.64
CA LEU A 20 2.04 -3.76 4.32
C LEU A 20 0.93 -2.87 4.90
N LYS A 21 -0.32 -3.31 4.87
CA LYS A 21 -1.44 -2.56 5.47
C LYS A 21 -1.36 -2.53 7.00
N GLU A 22 -1.07 -3.67 7.63
CA GLU A 22 -0.97 -3.78 9.09
C GLU A 22 0.21 -2.95 9.63
N GLU A 23 1.36 -2.99 8.96
CA GLU A 23 2.54 -2.19 9.32
C GLU A 23 2.31 -0.69 9.09
N ALA A 24 1.72 -0.29 7.96
CA ALA A 24 1.41 1.11 7.71
C ALA A 24 0.44 1.66 8.76
N GLU A 25 -0.58 0.91 9.16
CA GLU A 25 -1.51 1.34 10.20
C GLU A 25 -0.81 1.50 11.56
N ALA A 26 0.09 0.59 11.93
CA ALA A 26 0.87 0.68 13.16
C ALA A 26 1.78 1.93 13.17
N ILE A 27 2.50 2.19 12.08
CA ILE A 27 3.38 3.36 11.95
C ILE A 27 2.58 4.65 12.04
N PHE A 28 1.45 4.76 11.33
CA PHE A 28 0.62 5.96 11.34
C PHE A 28 -0.09 6.19 12.68
N GLN A 29 -0.42 5.12 13.39
CA GLN A 29 -0.91 5.22 14.76
C GLN A 29 0.18 5.74 15.70
N GLU A 30 1.40 5.21 15.60
CA GLU A 30 2.52 5.60 16.46
C GLU A 30 2.98 7.04 16.22
N VAL A 31 3.15 7.44 14.95
CA VAL A 31 3.75 8.73 14.58
C VAL A 31 2.71 9.86 14.61
N LEU A 32 1.50 9.62 14.11
CA LEU A 32 0.48 10.66 13.91
C LEU A 32 -0.71 10.53 14.88
N GLY A 33 -0.75 9.49 15.71
CA GLY A 33 -1.91 9.22 16.57
C GLY A 33 -3.15 8.83 15.77
N THR A 34 -2.99 8.34 14.53
CA THR A 34 -4.13 8.00 13.67
C THR A 34 -4.87 6.81 14.26
N ALA A 35 -6.14 7.02 14.65
CA ALA A 35 -6.96 5.93 15.16
C ALA A 35 -7.15 4.83 14.10
N LYS A 36 -7.15 3.56 14.56
CA LYS A 36 -7.36 2.41 13.69
C LYS A 36 -8.62 2.54 12.83
N GLY A 37 -8.55 2.06 11.59
CA GLY A 37 -9.61 2.14 10.60
C GLY A 37 -9.77 3.52 9.92
N ARG A 38 -8.90 4.50 10.21
CA ARG A 38 -8.89 5.82 9.55
C ARG A 38 -7.82 6.01 8.49
N LEU A 39 -6.94 5.02 8.34
CA LEU A 39 -5.93 4.96 7.29
C LEU A 39 -6.46 4.10 6.12
N ARG A 40 -6.41 4.64 4.91
CA ARG A 40 -6.65 3.89 3.68
C ARG A 40 -5.34 3.77 2.92
N VAL A 41 -4.93 2.53 2.65
CA VAL A 41 -3.72 2.23 1.90
C VAL A 41 -4.11 1.68 0.54
N PHE A 42 -3.73 2.41 -0.50
CA PHE A 42 -3.86 2.01 -1.90
C PHE A 42 -2.50 1.56 -2.39
N VAL A 43 -2.44 0.39 -3.04
CA VAL A 43 -1.21 -0.13 -3.63
C VAL A 43 -1.43 -0.15 -5.14
N LEU A 44 -0.64 0.66 -5.86
CA LEU A 44 -0.57 0.67 -7.30
C LEU A 44 0.61 -0.21 -7.71
N GLU A 45 0.31 -1.35 -8.31
CA GLU A 45 1.33 -2.26 -8.80
C GLU A 45 1.49 -2.01 -10.30
N GLU A 46 2.67 -1.53 -10.68
CA GLU A 46 3.10 -1.51 -12.06
C GLU A 46 3.54 -2.94 -12.39
N GLY A 47 2.56 -3.79 -12.66
CA GLY A 47 2.82 -5.04 -13.34
C GLY A 47 3.51 -4.69 -14.65
N ARG A 48 4.79 -5.07 -14.78
CA ARG A 48 5.60 -4.94 -15.99
C ARG A 48 4.68 -4.96 -17.21
N GLU A 49 4.54 -3.83 -17.88
CA GLU A 49 3.78 -3.75 -19.13
C GLU A 49 4.36 -4.84 -20.05
N GLU A 50 3.64 -5.94 -20.25
CA GLU A 50 3.87 -6.78 -21.41
C GLU A 50 3.55 -5.88 -22.60
N GLY A 51 4.60 -5.47 -23.30
CA GLY A 51 4.66 -4.27 -24.13
C GLY A 51 3.47 -4.05 -25.06
N ASP A 52 2.92 -2.85 -25.00
CA ASP A 52 2.39 -2.19 -26.20
C ASP A 52 3.59 -1.66 -26.98
N GLY A 53 3.97 -2.37 -28.05
CA GLY A 53 5.13 -2.01 -28.86
C GLY A 53 5.18 -2.75 -30.20
N GLY A 54 4.61 -2.11 -31.23
CA GLY A 54 5.02 -2.26 -32.63
C GLY A 54 4.15 -3.13 -33.54
#